data_AF-A0AA41R898-F1
#
_entry.id   AF-A0AA41R898-F1
#
_cell.length_a   1.000
_cell.length_b   1.000
_cell.length_c   1.000
_cell.angle_alpha   90.00
_cell.angle_beta   90.00
_cell.angle_gamma   90.00
#
_symmetry.space_group_name_H-M   'P 1'
#
loop_
_entity.id
_entity.type
_entity.pdbx_description
1 polymer ?
#
loop_
_entity_poly.entity_id
_entity_poly.type
_entity_poly.pdbx_seq_one_letter_code
_entity_poly.pdbx_strand_id
1 'polypeptide(L)'
;MRRHIAVKVSVLICLVLLTVHLGCVETKRLTEQAALDSCVACHTDYHALEALADPDTDPPAEGCGGAAPHIAPYDRVYLGGPGYEAFKNSEHGQLACTDCHGGVDGTADKRKAHSEDFVKSPSSQAHAACGDCHDDIVRNAAGSLHEQGWGQKNAVALRMGVAGFDALPNTIQAAYGQSCATCHGGCGDCHVNRPKASGGGLYRGHQFSRTPDMRDNCVACHSSRGGHAYFGLGIGAEPDVHLVQAGFTCLDCHTQQQIHGDGEVYAHRFKSKLAPDCLDCHAGLEGSNEYHEAHLEDFACHLCHSQDYNNCGSCHVGGEGARIPSHLSYKIGMNPISEDRPYKFALLRRTLAAPDSFEKYGVPRMPNFDAKTTYNYTTPHNILLWTARTRVETGGSCFDSCHIVADGGDVRNRELYLFATDLKESWEKSANKNIVVDGKLPAGWE
;
A
#
# COMPACT_ATOMS: atom_id res chain seq x y z
N MET A 1 64.68 -34.86 -67.18
CA MET A 1 63.86 -33.64 -67.27
C MET A 1 63.17 -33.42 -65.93
N ARG A 2 63.53 -32.35 -65.20
CA ARG A 2 62.86 -31.92 -63.96
C ARG A 2 61.49 -31.32 -64.29
N ARG A 3 60.47 -31.57 -63.46
CA ARG A 3 59.44 -30.58 -63.12
C ARG A 3 58.65 -31.01 -61.87
N HIS A 4 58.82 -30.22 -60.81
CA HIS A 4 58.01 -30.21 -59.60
C HIS A 4 56.65 -29.56 -59.88
N ILE A 5 55.57 -30.08 -59.31
CA ILE A 5 54.26 -29.44 -59.28
C ILE A 5 54.02 -28.97 -57.84
N ALA A 6 53.84 -27.66 -57.69
CA ALA A 6 53.67 -26.96 -56.43
C ALA A 6 52.19 -26.92 -56.01
N VAL A 7 51.92 -27.28 -54.76
CA VAL A 7 50.61 -27.11 -54.10
C VAL A 7 50.61 -25.73 -53.43
N LYS A 8 49.67 -24.85 -53.81
CA LYS A 8 49.42 -23.57 -53.13
C LYS A 8 48.18 -23.70 -52.25
N VAL A 9 48.37 -23.52 -50.95
CA VAL A 9 47.32 -23.32 -49.95
C VAL A 9 47.10 -21.81 -49.83
N SER A 10 45.87 -21.34 -50.06
CA SER A 10 45.48 -19.94 -49.84
C SER A 10 44.69 -19.84 -48.54
N VAL A 11 45.25 -19.14 -47.55
CA VAL A 11 44.60 -18.81 -46.27
C VAL A 11 43.89 -17.46 -46.43
N LEU A 12 42.59 -17.42 -46.16
CA LEU A 12 41.76 -16.21 -46.16
C LEU A 12 41.74 -15.63 -44.74
N ILE A 13 42.29 -14.43 -44.54
CA ILE A 13 42.26 -13.69 -43.26
C ILE A 13 41.15 -12.65 -43.36
N CYS A 14 40.09 -12.80 -42.55
CA CYS A 14 39.07 -11.77 -42.33
C CYS A 14 39.54 -10.78 -41.26
N LEU A 15 39.68 -9.50 -41.63
CA LEU A 15 39.87 -8.39 -40.70
C LEU A 15 38.53 -7.97 -40.10
N VAL A 16 38.40 -8.02 -38.78
CA VAL A 16 37.27 -7.45 -38.02
C VAL A 16 37.63 -6.01 -37.66
N LEU A 17 36.87 -5.05 -38.20
CA LEU A 17 36.91 -3.63 -37.82
C LEU A 17 36.06 -3.44 -36.56
N LEU A 18 36.70 -3.11 -35.43
CA LEU A 18 36.03 -2.59 -34.23
C LEU A 18 35.69 -1.11 -34.44
N THR A 19 34.41 -0.80 -34.56
CA THR A 19 33.89 0.57 -34.42
C THR A 19 33.51 0.82 -32.95
N VAL A 20 34.22 1.73 -32.30
CA VAL A 20 33.90 2.23 -30.95
C VAL A 20 32.76 3.25 -31.10
N HIS A 21 31.55 2.90 -30.65
CA HIS A 21 30.46 3.85 -30.50
C HIS A 21 30.62 4.62 -29.19
N LEU A 22 31.19 5.83 -29.27
CA LEU A 22 30.99 6.86 -28.26
C LEU A 22 29.55 7.39 -28.39
N GLY A 23 28.68 6.99 -27.47
CA GLY A 23 27.32 7.54 -27.36
C GLY A 23 27.36 8.98 -26.85
N CYS A 24 27.39 9.96 -27.75
CA CYS A 24 27.00 11.33 -27.45
C CYS A 24 25.48 11.39 -27.33
N VAL A 25 24.97 11.65 -26.13
CA VAL A 25 23.57 12.08 -25.94
C VAL A 25 23.47 13.52 -26.44
N GLU A 26 23.02 13.67 -27.68
CA GLU A 26 22.81 14.97 -28.32
C GLU A 26 21.51 15.59 -27.75
N THR A 27 21.66 16.54 -26.83
CA THR A 27 20.54 17.36 -26.33
C THR A 27 20.07 18.29 -27.45
N LYS A 28 18.91 17.98 -28.03
CA LYS A 28 18.31 18.78 -29.10
C LYS A 28 17.88 20.14 -28.51
N ARG A 29 18.56 21.21 -28.90
CA ARG A 29 18.20 22.59 -28.55
C ARG A 29 16.98 22.99 -29.41
N LEU A 30 15.83 23.22 -28.78
CA LEU A 30 14.63 23.69 -29.49
C LEU A 30 14.85 25.13 -29.96
N THR A 31 14.75 25.35 -31.27
CA THR A 31 14.80 26.68 -31.90
C THR A 31 13.41 27.30 -31.94
N GLU A 32 13.30 28.51 -31.41
CA GLU A 32 12.17 29.45 -31.55
C GLU A 32 10.77 28.95 -31.12
N GLN A 33 10.61 28.69 -29.82
CA GLN A 33 9.33 28.86 -29.11
C GLN A 33 9.51 29.96 -28.06
N ALA A 34 8.44 30.68 -27.74
CA ALA A 34 8.41 31.78 -26.76
C ALA A 34 9.31 31.46 -25.56
N ALA A 35 10.10 32.44 -25.11
CA ALA A 35 11.16 32.26 -24.13
C ALA A 35 10.74 31.30 -23.02
N LEU A 36 11.19 30.04 -23.12
CA LEU A 36 11.02 29.00 -22.11
C LEU A 36 12.02 29.29 -20.98
N ASP A 37 12.04 30.53 -20.49
CA ASP A 37 13.04 31.02 -19.54
C ASP A 37 12.52 31.00 -18.11
N SER A 38 11.46 30.24 -17.83
CA SER A 38 11.04 29.97 -16.45
C SER A 38 10.50 28.57 -16.26
N CYS A 39 10.52 28.10 -15.00
CA CYS A 39 9.90 26.83 -14.61
C CYS A 39 8.45 26.76 -15.09
N VAL A 40 7.66 27.81 -14.86
CA VAL A 40 6.26 27.89 -15.29
C VAL A 40 6.12 27.84 -16.81
N ALA A 41 6.94 28.59 -17.56
CA ALA A 41 6.88 28.59 -19.02
C ALA A 41 7.15 27.18 -19.58
N CYS A 42 8.16 26.48 -19.07
CA CYS A 42 8.44 25.09 -19.43
C CYS A 42 7.30 24.14 -19.08
N HIS A 43 6.78 24.21 -17.86
CA HIS A 43 5.82 23.23 -17.37
C HIS A 43 4.38 23.47 -17.84
N THR A 44 4.09 24.63 -18.45
CA THR A 44 2.81 24.94 -19.08
C THR A 44 2.81 24.76 -20.61
N ASP A 45 3.98 24.58 -21.22
CA ASP A 45 4.11 24.24 -22.65
C ASP A 45 4.19 22.72 -22.84
N TYR A 46 3.05 22.14 -23.21
CA TYR A 46 2.94 20.69 -23.40
C TYR A 46 3.85 20.16 -24.52
N HIS A 47 4.03 20.91 -25.61
CA HIS A 47 4.89 20.48 -26.72
C HIS A 47 6.36 20.51 -26.34
N ALA A 48 6.78 21.52 -25.58
CA ALA A 48 8.13 21.58 -25.04
C ALA A 48 8.40 20.40 -24.08
N LEU A 49 7.45 20.09 -23.18
CA LEU A 49 7.58 18.94 -22.29
C LEU A 49 7.67 17.62 -23.06
N GLU A 50 6.82 17.41 -24.06
CA GLU A 50 6.85 16.20 -24.90
C GLU A 50 8.19 16.06 -25.63
N ALA A 51 8.72 17.15 -26.20
CA ALA A 51 9.98 17.16 -26.92
C ALA A 51 11.21 16.95 -26.01
N LEU A 52 11.14 17.34 -24.74
CA LEU A 52 12.22 17.27 -23.75
C LEU A 52 12.09 16.08 -22.78
N ALA A 53 11.02 15.29 -22.87
CA ALA A 53 10.78 14.15 -22.00
C ALA A 53 11.80 13.04 -22.26
N ASP A 54 12.39 12.55 -21.17
CA ASP A 54 13.16 11.31 -21.21
C ASP A 54 12.20 10.15 -20.87
N PRO A 55 12.31 8.98 -21.53
CA PRO A 55 11.49 7.83 -21.20
C PRO A 55 11.78 7.34 -19.77
N ASP A 56 10.79 6.69 -19.16
CA ASP A 56 10.98 6.01 -17.87
C ASP A 56 12.09 4.95 -18.01
N THR A 57 13.11 5.04 -17.15
CA THR A 57 14.19 4.04 -17.06
C THR A 57 13.92 2.98 -16.00
N ASP A 58 13.08 3.31 -15.02
CA ASP A 58 12.73 2.43 -13.91
C ASP A 58 11.51 1.57 -14.27
N PRO A 59 11.44 0.32 -13.77
CA PRO A 59 10.23 -0.47 -13.91
C PRO A 59 9.07 0.22 -13.19
N PRO A 60 7.81 0.01 -13.65
CA PRO A 60 6.64 0.52 -12.96
C PRO A 60 6.66 0.14 -11.48
N ALA A 61 6.11 1.02 -10.63
CA ALA A 61 5.85 0.66 -9.25
C ALA A 61 4.90 -0.55 -9.23
N GLU A 62 5.36 -1.66 -8.67
CA GLU A 62 4.59 -2.89 -8.53
C GLU A 62 4.34 -3.15 -7.05
N GLY A 63 3.15 -3.64 -6.71
CA GLY A 63 2.82 -3.94 -5.33
C GLY A 63 1.57 -4.79 -5.19
N CYS A 64 1.00 -4.79 -3.99
CA CYS A 64 -0.20 -5.59 -3.67
C CYS A 64 -1.43 -5.23 -4.52
N GLY A 65 -1.43 -4.06 -5.16
CA GLY A 65 -2.48 -3.59 -6.08
C GLY A 65 -2.22 -3.86 -7.56
N GLY A 66 -1.11 -4.54 -7.91
CA GLY A 66 -0.65 -4.71 -9.28
C GLY A 66 0.37 -3.66 -9.72
N ALA A 67 0.67 -3.63 -11.02
CA ALA A 67 1.53 -2.61 -11.61
C ALA A 67 0.78 -1.27 -11.69
N ALA A 68 1.46 -0.19 -11.32
CA ALA A 68 0.92 1.15 -11.45
C ALA A 68 0.60 1.47 -12.92
N PRO A 69 -0.48 2.21 -13.19
CA PRO A 69 -0.79 2.66 -14.55
C PRO A 69 0.35 3.51 -15.10
N HIS A 70 0.67 3.35 -16.38
CA HIS A 70 1.65 4.19 -17.05
C HIS A 70 1.06 5.57 -17.34
N ILE A 71 1.75 6.60 -16.87
CA ILE A 71 1.48 8.01 -17.17
C ILE A 71 2.73 8.54 -17.85
N ALA A 72 2.60 9.21 -19.00
CA ALA A 72 3.76 9.67 -19.74
C ALA A 72 4.58 10.67 -18.90
N PRO A 73 5.92 10.69 -19.02
CA PRO A 73 6.76 11.57 -18.21
C PRO A 73 6.39 13.06 -18.28
N TYR A 74 5.98 13.55 -19.45
CA TYR A 74 5.51 14.93 -19.63
C TYR A 74 4.15 15.18 -18.96
N ASP A 75 3.21 14.22 -19.01
CA ASP A 75 1.91 14.32 -18.34
C ASP A 75 2.04 14.38 -16.82
N ARG A 76 3.06 13.71 -16.26
CA ARG A 76 3.30 13.70 -14.81
C ARG A 76 3.71 15.06 -14.26
N VAL A 77 4.18 15.99 -15.09
CA VAL A 77 4.72 17.29 -14.65
C VAL A 77 4.05 18.48 -15.31
N TYR A 78 3.02 18.24 -16.13
CA TYR A 78 2.30 19.30 -16.83
C TYR A 78 1.45 20.13 -15.86
N LEU A 79 1.62 21.45 -15.95
CA LEU A 79 0.84 22.46 -15.25
C LEU A 79 -0.24 22.98 -16.20
N GLY A 80 -1.48 22.56 -15.98
CA GLY A 80 -2.59 23.01 -16.81
C GLY A 80 -3.96 22.72 -16.24
N GLY A 81 -4.96 23.25 -16.93
CA GLY A 81 -6.37 23.10 -16.59
C GLY A 81 -6.77 23.84 -15.30
N PRO A 82 -8.00 23.58 -14.82
CA PRO A 82 -8.58 24.33 -13.69
C PRO A 82 -7.80 24.20 -12.39
N GLY A 83 -7.12 23.08 -12.16
CA GLY A 83 -6.35 22.88 -10.95
C GLY A 83 -5.04 23.68 -10.91
N TYR A 84 -4.40 23.90 -12.05
CA TYR A 84 -3.28 24.85 -12.13
C TYR A 84 -3.73 26.30 -11.91
N GLU A 85 -4.89 26.68 -12.45
CA GLU A 85 -5.49 27.99 -12.14
C GLU A 85 -5.78 28.13 -10.64
N ALA A 86 -6.28 27.07 -9.99
CA ALA A 86 -6.48 27.08 -8.54
C ALA A 86 -5.15 27.19 -7.77
N PHE A 87 -4.09 26.51 -8.22
CA PHE A 87 -2.75 26.62 -7.64
C PHE A 87 -2.22 28.05 -7.72
N LYS A 88 -2.22 28.68 -8.90
CA LYS A 88 -1.75 30.06 -9.09
C LYS A 88 -2.44 31.06 -8.17
N ASN A 89 -3.72 30.85 -7.91
CA ASN A 89 -4.53 31.73 -7.06
C ASN A 89 -4.44 31.37 -5.56
N SER A 90 -3.63 30.38 -5.17
CA SER A 90 -3.42 29.98 -3.79
C SER A 90 -2.16 30.61 -3.19
N GLU A 91 -2.04 30.58 -1.87
CA GLU A 91 -0.81 30.99 -1.13
C GLU A 91 0.45 30.30 -1.68
N HIS A 92 0.37 29.00 -1.99
CA HIS A 92 1.50 28.25 -2.55
C HIS A 92 1.90 28.72 -3.94
N GLY A 93 0.94 29.18 -4.76
CA GLY A 93 1.20 29.69 -6.11
C GLY A 93 1.81 31.09 -6.14
N GLN A 94 1.86 31.79 -4.99
CA GLN A 94 2.54 33.07 -4.84
C GLN A 94 4.04 32.90 -4.52
N LEU A 95 4.47 31.70 -4.13
CA LEU A 95 5.87 31.37 -3.88
C LEU A 95 6.59 31.10 -5.21
N ALA A 96 7.90 31.36 -5.26
CA ALA A 96 8.68 30.95 -6.41
C ALA A 96 8.78 29.41 -6.44
N CYS A 97 8.80 28.82 -7.64
CA CYS A 97 8.92 27.37 -7.80
C CYS A 97 10.16 26.84 -7.06
N THR A 98 11.25 27.60 -7.14
CA THR A 98 12.55 27.31 -6.52
C THR A 98 12.52 27.36 -4.99
N ASP A 99 11.54 28.02 -4.36
CA ASP A 99 11.47 28.10 -2.89
C ASP A 99 11.19 26.72 -2.27
N CYS A 100 10.41 25.88 -2.96
CA CYS A 100 10.12 24.52 -2.53
C CYS A 100 10.94 23.47 -3.29
N HIS A 101 11.14 23.69 -4.59
CA HIS A 101 11.78 22.72 -5.47
C HIS A 101 13.28 22.91 -5.64
N GLY A 102 13.87 24.02 -5.19
CA GLY A 102 15.26 24.38 -5.51
C GLY A 102 15.48 24.52 -7.03
N GLY A 103 16.74 24.38 -7.46
CA GLY A 103 17.13 24.45 -8.86
C GLY A 103 17.26 25.88 -9.38
N VAL A 104 17.26 26.03 -10.71
CA VAL A 104 17.60 27.30 -11.37
C VAL A 104 16.47 27.76 -12.27
N ASP A 105 15.79 28.83 -11.89
CA ASP A 105 14.84 29.53 -12.76
C ASP A 105 15.57 30.44 -13.77
N GLY A 106 14.89 30.98 -14.78
CA GLY A 106 15.53 31.88 -15.74
C GLY A 106 16.21 31.17 -16.93
N THR A 107 15.97 29.87 -17.14
CA THR A 107 16.69 29.07 -18.15
C THR A 107 15.81 28.08 -18.91
N ALA A 108 16.05 27.96 -20.22
CA ALA A 108 15.41 26.97 -21.09
C ALA A 108 16.14 25.62 -21.14
N ASP A 109 17.31 25.52 -20.50
CA ASP A 109 18.06 24.26 -20.45
C ASP A 109 17.52 23.39 -19.30
N LYS A 110 16.81 22.31 -19.66
CA LYS A 110 16.25 21.32 -18.72
C LYS A 110 17.28 20.83 -17.70
N ARG A 111 18.54 20.58 -18.10
CA ARG A 111 19.57 20.08 -17.18
C ARG A 111 20.03 21.17 -16.24
N LYS A 112 20.13 22.42 -16.70
CA LYS A 112 20.48 23.54 -15.83
C LYS A 112 19.35 23.87 -14.85
N ALA A 113 18.10 23.86 -15.31
CA ALA A 113 16.93 24.12 -14.47
C ALA A 113 16.82 23.12 -13.30
N HIS A 114 17.06 21.83 -13.58
CA HIS A 114 17.04 20.75 -12.60
C HIS A 114 18.41 20.41 -12.00
N SER A 115 19.30 21.40 -11.86
CA SER A 115 20.64 21.23 -11.26
C SER A 115 20.67 21.74 -9.81
N GLU A 116 21.87 21.80 -9.21
CA GLU A 116 22.11 22.35 -7.87
C GLU A 116 21.37 21.57 -6.77
N ASP A 117 20.43 22.19 -6.09
CA ASP A 117 19.66 21.65 -4.97
C ASP A 117 18.25 21.18 -5.38
N PHE A 118 18.00 21.03 -6.68
CA PHE A 118 16.67 20.65 -7.18
C PHE A 118 16.14 19.35 -6.56
N VAL A 119 14.89 19.41 -6.10
CA VAL A 119 14.14 18.29 -5.52
C VAL A 119 12.82 18.08 -6.27
N LYS A 120 12.67 16.88 -6.84
CA LYS A 120 11.44 16.51 -7.58
C LYS A 120 10.20 16.47 -6.67
N SER A 121 10.36 16.06 -5.41
CA SER A 121 9.26 15.95 -4.44
C SER A 121 9.67 16.65 -3.14
N PRO A 122 9.29 17.92 -2.95
CA PRO A 122 9.62 18.67 -1.73
C PRO A 122 9.12 17.96 -0.45
N SER A 123 8.05 17.19 -0.55
CA SER A 123 7.50 16.40 0.57
C SER A 123 8.44 15.33 1.13
N SER A 124 9.50 14.91 0.40
CA SER A 124 10.53 14.05 1.00
C SER A 124 11.44 14.79 1.97
N GLN A 125 11.33 16.11 2.04
CA GLN A 125 12.02 17.02 2.94
C GLN A 125 11.00 17.95 3.61
N ALA A 126 9.90 17.37 4.14
CA ALA A 126 8.74 18.11 4.65
C ALA A 126 9.09 19.18 5.69
N HIS A 127 10.10 18.98 6.53
CA HIS A 127 10.55 19.99 7.48
C HIS A 127 11.09 21.24 6.79
N ALA A 128 11.95 21.08 5.78
CA ALA A 128 12.51 22.22 5.04
C ALA A 128 11.46 22.87 4.11
N ALA A 129 10.64 22.07 3.44
CA ALA A 129 9.71 22.57 2.42
C ALA A 129 8.38 23.08 2.99
N CYS A 130 7.95 22.58 4.15
CA CYS A 130 6.61 22.84 4.69
C CYS A 130 6.64 23.33 6.15
N GLY A 131 7.74 23.10 6.89
CA GLY A 131 7.82 23.30 8.34
C GLY A 131 7.58 24.74 8.77
N ASP A 132 8.03 25.73 7.99
CA ASP A 132 7.87 27.14 8.35
C ASP A 132 6.40 27.58 8.44
N CYS A 133 5.51 26.95 7.66
CA CYS A 133 4.08 27.25 7.63
C CYS A 133 3.21 26.15 8.29
N HIS A 134 3.72 24.93 8.38
CA HIS A 134 2.97 23.73 8.80
C HIS A 134 3.70 22.91 9.87
N ASP A 135 4.49 23.54 10.73
CA ASP A 135 5.36 22.92 11.74
C ASP A 135 4.66 21.82 12.56
N ASP A 136 3.48 22.10 13.11
CA ASP A 136 2.73 21.15 13.92
C ASP A 136 2.37 19.87 13.15
N ILE A 137 1.91 20.01 11.91
CA ILE A 137 1.54 18.87 11.05
C ILE A 137 2.78 18.07 10.69
N VAL A 138 3.86 18.75 10.31
CA VAL A 138 5.14 18.11 9.95
C VAL A 138 5.70 17.33 11.14
N ARG A 139 5.71 17.91 12.34
CA ARG A 139 6.20 17.25 13.55
C ARG A 139 5.38 16.02 13.89
N ASN A 140 4.07 16.09 13.75
CA ASN A 140 3.19 14.94 13.98
C ASN A 140 3.42 13.83 12.94
N ALA A 141 3.50 14.21 11.66
CA ALA A 141 3.67 13.31 10.52
C ALA A 141 4.96 12.49 10.60
N ALA A 142 6.04 13.08 11.14
CA ALA A 142 7.33 12.43 11.29
C ALA A 142 7.28 11.09 12.03
N GLY A 143 6.36 10.91 12.99
CA GLY A 143 6.14 9.63 13.69
C GLY A 143 5.08 8.72 13.05
N SER A 144 4.30 9.26 12.10
CA SER A 144 3.10 8.62 11.57
C SER A 144 3.38 7.33 10.80
N LEU A 145 2.37 6.45 10.77
CA LEU A 145 2.45 5.19 10.04
C LEU A 145 2.42 5.37 8.52
N HIS A 146 1.80 6.45 8.01
CA HIS A 146 1.75 6.74 6.58
C HIS A 146 3.12 7.14 6.04
N GLU A 147 3.85 7.98 6.78
CA GLU A 147 5.18 8.44 6.40
C GLU A 147 6.22 7.34 6.65
N GLN A 148 6.19 6.73 7.84
CA GLN A 148 7.27 5.84 8.25
C GLN A 148 7.08 4.39 7.84
N GLY A 149 5.83 3.91 7.81
CA GLY A 149 5.57 2.53 7.39
C GLY A 149 5.90 1.43 8.40
N TRP A 150 6.06 1.77 9.68
CA TRP A 150 6.62 0.89 10.71
C TRP A 150 5.91 -0.46 10.86
N GLY A 151 4.58 -0.52 10.66
CA GLY A 151 3.85 -1.79 10.74
C GLY A 151 4.35 -2.86 9.76
N GLN A 152 4.71 -2.47 8.53
CA GLN A 152 5.25 -3.39 7.54
C GLN A 152 6.75 -3.62 7.73
N LYS A 153 7.51 -2.54 7.96
CA LYS A 153 8.96 -2.60 8.22
C LYS A 153 9.29 -3.53 9.39
N ASN A 154 8.55 -3.43 10.49
CA ASN A 154 8.71 -4.29 11.67
C ASN A 154 8.37 -5.75 11.36
N ALA A 155 7.35 -6.01 10.53
CA ALA A 155 7.02 -7.38 10.14
C ALA A 155 8.16 -8.04 9.35
N VAL A 156 8.84 -7.29 8.47
CA VAL A 156 10.01 -7.78 7.74
C VAL A 156 11.19 -8.01 8.70
N ALA A 157 11.50 -7.04 9.56
CA ALA A 157 12.60 -7.14 10.52
C ALA A 157 12.44 -8.35 11.47
N LEU A 158 11.23 -8.54 12.02
CA LEU A 158 10.91 -9.68 12.90
C LEU A 158 11.14 -11.01 12.19
N ARG A 159 10.63 -11.17 10.96
CA ARG A 159 10.80 -12.42 10.19
C ARG A 159 12.24 -12.65 9.75
N MET A 160 13.02 -11.58 9.60
CA MET A 160 14.46 -11.64 9.34
C MET A 160 15.30 -11.87 10.60
N GLY A 161 14.70 -11.83 11.79
CA GLY A 161 15.39 -12.07 13.06
C GLY A 161 16.33 -10.93 13.47
N VAL A 162 16.06 -9.71 13.02
CA VAL A 162 16.86 -8.52 13.35
C VAL A 162 16.07 -7.52 14.20
N ALA A 163 16.77 -6.64 14.91
CA ALA A 163 16.17 -5.71 15.87
C ALA A 163 15.30 -4.60 15.24
N GLY A 164 15.53 -4.27 13.96
CA GLY A 164 14.81 -3.20 13.27
C GLY A 164 15.09 -3.21 11.77
N PHE A 165 14.35 -2.38 11.03
CA PHE A 165 14.45 -2.33 9.57
C PHE A 165 15.82 -1.89 9.07
N ASP A 166 16.46 -0.95 9.78
CA ASP A 166 17.79 -0.43 9.41
C ASP A 166 18.91 -1.47 9.59
N ALA A 167 18.65 -2.53 10.34
CA ALA A 167 19.56 -3.67 10.50
C ALA A 167 19.44 -4.70 9.37
N LEU A 168 18.49 -4.53 8.43
CA LEU A 168 18.36 -5.40 7.26
C LEU A 168 19.47 -5.13 6.24
N PRO A 169 19.89 -6.14 5.45
CA PRO A 169 20.78 -5.90 4.32
C PRO A 169 20.22 -4.85 3.34
N ASN A 170 21.07 -3.99 2.79
CA ASN A 170 20.67 -2.94 1.84
C ASN A 170 19.89 -3.49 0.64
N THR A 171 20.18 -4.72 0.20
CA THR A 171 19.44 -5.40 -0.88
C THR A 171 17.97 -5.64 -0.51
N ILE A 172 17.69 -5.97 0.75
CA ILE A 172 16.34 -6.19 1.27
C ILE A 172 15.62 -4.85 1.49
N GLN A 173 16.33 -3.84 1.98
CA GLN A 173 15.78 -2.49 2.12
C GLN A 173 15.38 -1.91 0.75
N ALA A 174 16.22 -2.11 -0.28
CA ALA A 174 15.92 -1.71 -1.65
C ALA A 174 14.73 -2.50 -2.24
N ALA A 175 14.68 -3.82 -2.03
CA ALA A 175 13.56 -4.66 -2.45
C ALA A 175 12.23 -4.19 -1.83
N TYR A 176 12.27 -3.88 -0.53
CA TYR A 176 11.13 -3.32 0.18
C TYR A 176 10.70 -1.96 -0.37
N GLY A 177 11.66 -1.09 -0.68
CA GLY A 177 11.42 0.20 -1.31
C GLY A 177 10.67 0.08 -2.64
N GLN A 178 11.08 -0.88 -3.47
CA GLN A 178 10.50 -1.08 -4.81
C GLN A 178 9.10 -1.71 -4.78
N SER A 179 8.81 -2.59 -3.82
CA SER A 179 7.60 -3.43 -3.87
C SER A 179 6.59 -3.23 -2.74
N CYS A 180 7.01 -2.63 -1.62
CA CYS A 180 6.17 -2.47 -0.43
C CYS A 180 5.96 -0.99 -0.07
N ALA A 181 7.02 -0.19 -0.14
CA ALA A 181 6.98 1.23 0.22
C ALA A 181 6.32 2.11 -0.85
N THR A 182 5.85 1.54 -1.96
CA THR A 182 5.12 2.25 -3.03
C THR A 182 3.77 2.82 -2.57
N CYS A 183 3.25 2.33 -1.44
CA CYS A 183 2.04 2.83 -0.79
C CYS A 183 2.30 3.76 0.40
N HIS A 184 3.54 3.89 0.87
CA HIS A 184 3.86 4.84 1.94
C HIS A 184 3.92 6.24 1.36
N GLY A 185 3.25 7.18 2.04
CA GLY A 185 2.96 8.50 1.50
C GLY A 185 3.55 9.60 2.37
N GLY A 186 4.18 10.57 1.72
CA GLY A 186 4.46 11.88 2.32
C GLY A 186 3.33 12.87 2.07
N CYS A 187 3.51 14.11 2.49
CA CYS A 187 2.52 15.19 2.30
C CYS A 187 2.06 15.29 0.85
N GLY A 188 3.00 15.15 -0.09
CA GLY A 188 2.73 15.33 -1.51
C GLY A 188 1.80 14.26 -2.08
N ASP A 189 1.93 13.00 -1.65
CA ASP A 189 1.16 11.87 -2.18
C ASP A 189 -0.35 11.99 -1.90
N CYS A 190 -0.74 12.73 -0.86
CA CYS A 190 -2.13 12.98 -0.53
C CYS A 190 -2.62 14.36 -0.99
N HIS A 191 -1.76 15.38 -0.95
CA HIS A 191 -2.20 16.76 -1.08
C HIS A 191 -1.95 17.39 -2.45
N VAL A 192 -1.00 16.90 -3.27
CA VAL A 192 -0.67 17.56 -4.55
C VAL A 192 -0.28 16.61 -5.69
N ASN A 193 0.05 15.36 -5.38
CA ASN A 193 0.48 14.34 -6.33
C ASN A 193 -0.51 13.18 -6.38
N ARG A 194 -0.51 12.49 -7.52
CA ARG A 194 -1.00 11.12 -7.60
C ARG A 194 0.00 10.24 -6.86
N PRO A 195 -0.43 9.35 -5.95
CA PRO A 195 0.45 8.37 -5.35
C PRO A 195 1.22 7.56 -6.40
N LYS A 196 2.42 7.09 -6.04
CA LYS A 196 3.24 6.24 -6.93
C LYS A 196 2.49 4.99 -7.40
N ALA A 197 1.68 4.40 -6.52
CA ALA A 197 0.83 3.26 -6.82
C ALA A 197 -0.21 3.52 -7.93
N SER A 198 -0.57 4.78 -8.18
CA SER A 198 -1.49 5.20 -9.25
C SER A 198 -0.77 5.91 -10.42
N GLY A 199 0.52 5.65 -10.61
CA GLY A 199 1.29 6.14 -11.77
C GLY A 199 2.08 7.44 -11.53
N GLY A 200 1.95 8.05 -10.36
CA GLY A 200 2.72 9.23 -9.96
C GLY A 200 2.39 10.52 -10.73
N GLY A 201 3.12 11.58 -10.40
CA GLY A 201 2.98 12.89 -11.03
C GLY A 201 1.93 13.79 -10.38
N LEU A 202 1.78 15.00 -10.92
CA LEU A 202 0.95 16.07 -10.37
C LEU A 202 -0.53 15.73 -10.41
N TYR A 203 -1.20 15.76 -9.27
CA TYR A 203 -2.66 15.67 -9.22
C TYR A 203 -3.28 17.03 -9.54
N ARG A 204 -4.25 17.05 -10.46
CA ARG A 204 -4.99 18.25 -10.88
C ARG A 204 -4.08 19.46 -11.13
N GLY A 205 -3.01 19.32 -11.91
CA GLY A 205 -2.16 20.45 -12.32
C GLY A 205 -1.48 21.18 -11.15
N HIS A 206 -1.00 20.44 -10.14
CA HIS A 206 -0.32 20.96 -8.95
C HIS A 206 -1.23 21.67 -7.95
N GLN A 207 -2.52 21.37 -7.97
CA GLN A 207 -3.46 21.90 -6.97
C GLN A 207 -3.21 21.25 -5.60
N PHE A 208 -2.82 22.05 -4.62
CA PHE A 208 -2.79 21.62 -3.21
C PHE A 208 -4.22 21.47 -2.69
N SER A 209 -4.61 20.23 -2.38
CA SER A 209 -5.92 19.91 -1.80
C SER A 209 -5.80 19.73 -0.30
N ARG A 210 -6.49 20.56 0.48
CA ARG A 210 -6.57 20.42 1.95
C ARG A 210 -7.18 19.07 2.35
N THR A 211 -8.18 18.61 1.61
CA THR A 211 -8.85 17.33 1.82
C THR A 211 -8.56 16.41 0.63
N PRO A 212 -7.80 15.33 0.82
CA PRO A 212 -7.53 14.35 -0.24
C PRO A 212 -8.82 13.69 -0.74
N ASP A 213 -8.85 13.31 -2.02
CA ASP A 213 -9.96 12.55 -2.58
C ASP A 213 -9.85 11.08 -2.14
N MET A 214 -10.97 10.50 -1.67
CA MET A 214 -10.94 9.14 -1.16
C MET A 214 -10.58 8.10 -2.23
N ARG A 215 -10.95 8.33 -3.50
CA ARG A 215 -10.70 7.38 -4.59
C ARG A 215 -9.31 7.59 -5.17
N ASP A 216 -8.96 8.84 -5.47
CA ASP A 216 -7.73 9.15 -6.19
C ASP A 216 -6.49 9.16 -5.28
N ASN A 217 -6.66 9.44 -3.98
CA ASN A 217 -5.53 9.49 -3.04
C ASN A 217 -5.54 8.29 -2.09
N CYS A 218 -6.62 8.07 -1.33
CA CYS A 218 -6.64 7.01 -0.31
C CYS A 218 -6.65 5.62 -0.94
N VAL A 219 -7.59 5.37 -1.86
CA VAL A 219 -7.82 4.07 -2.49
C VAL A 219 -6.72 3.72 -3.50
N ALA A 220 -5.95 4.68 -4.01
CA ALA A 220 -4.75 4.40 -4.81
C ALA A 220 -3.77 3.46 -4.08
N CYS A 221 -3.63 3.60 -2.75
CA CYS A 221 -2.79 2.74 -1.92
C CYS A 221 -3.60 1.70 -1.13
N HIS A 222 -4.81 2.06 -0.69
CA HIS A 222 -5.71 1.21 0.09
C HIS A 222 -6.67 0.38 -0.77
N SER A 223 -6.37 0.20 -2.06
CA SER A 223 -7.25 -0.42 -3.07
C SER A 223 -7.87 -1.74 -2.61
N SER A 224 -7.08 -2.81 -2.55
CA SER A 224 -7.59 -4.18 -2.35
C SER A 224 -8.21 -4.43 -0.96
N ARG A 225 -7.63 -3.86 0.10
CA ARG A 225 -8.01 -4.17 1.50
C ARG A 225 -8.98 -3.16 2.11
N GLY A 226 -8.97 -1.92 1.61
CA GLY A 226 -9.86 -0.84 2.03
C GLY A 226 -10.92 -0.58 0.97
N GLY A 227 -10.52 -0.02 -0.18
CA GLY A 227 -11.43 0.41 -1.24
C GLY A 227 -12.35 -0.68 -1.77
N HIS A 228 -11.83 -1.85 -2.12
CA HIS A 228 -12.66 -2.96 -2.62
C HIS A 228 -13.64 -3.45 -1.55
N ALA A 229 -13.23 -3.49 -0.28
CA ALA A 229 -14.10 -3.86 0.82
C ALA A 229 -15.20 -2.81 1.02
N TYR A 230 -14.82 -1.53 1.04
CA TYR A 230 -15.71 -0.41 1.39
C TYR A 230 -16.74 -0.14 0.30
N PHE A 231 -16.34 -0.26 -0.95
CA PHE A 231 -17.21 -0.07 -2.11
C PHE A 231 -17.91 -1.35 -2.56
N GLY A 232 -17.68 -2.51 -1.93
CA GLY A 232 -18.28 -3.78 -2.34
C GLY A 232 -17.81 -4.27 -3.72
N LEU A 233 -16.53 -4.04 -4.05
CA LEU A 233 -15.95 -4.47 -5.33
C LEU A 233 -15.44 -5.90 -5.23
N GLY A 234 -16.34 -6.85 -5.49
CA GLY A 234 -16.06 -8.29 -5.53
C GLY A 234 -17.33 -9.09 -5.81
N ILE A 235 -17.20 -10.26 -6.44
CA ILE A 235 -18.37 -11.11 -6.69
C ILE A 235 -18.95 -11.54 -5.35
N GLY A 236 -20.20 -11.16 -5.09
CA GLY A 236 -20.89 -11.46 -3.82
C GLY A 236 -20.54 -10.53 -2.66
N ALA A 237 -19.75 -9.48 -2.88
CA ALA A 237 -19.49 -8.45 -1.86
C ALA A 237 -20.52 -7.33 -1.94
N GLU A 238 -20.98 -6.87 -0.78
CA GLU A 238 -21.84 -5.69 -0.64
C GLU A 238 -21.02 -4.49 -0.15
N PRO A 239 -21.37 -3.25 -0.55
CA PRO A 239 -20.73 -2.05 -0.04
C PRO A 239 -21.00 -1.85 1.46
N ASP A 240 -20.09 -1.12 2.13
CA ASP A 240 -20.20 -0.82 3.55
C ASP A 240 -21.47 0.00 3.85
N VAL A 241 -22.14 -0.33 4.95
CA VAL A 241 -23.39 0.33 5.37
C VAL A 241 -23.18 1.83 5.61
N HIS A 242 -22.03 2.25 6.13
CA HIS A 242 -21.73 3.66 6.37
C HIS A 242 -21.55 4.43 5.07
N LEU A 243 -21.03 3.78 4.03
CA LEU A 243 -20.98 4.35 2.69
C LEU A 243 -22.40 4.54 2.14
N VAL A 244 -23.21 3.49 2.10
CA VAL A 244 -24.47 3.51 1.35
C VAL A 244 -25.62 4.19 2.08
N GLN A 245 -25.65 4.14 3.42
CA GLN A 245 -26.73 4.75 4.19
C GLN A 245 -26.39 6.16 4.67
N ALA A 246 -25.11 6.42 5.00
CA ALA A 246 -24.69 7.70 5.56
C ALA A 246 -23.85 8.55 4.59
N GLY A 247 -23.41 7.99 3.45
CA GLY A 247 -22.59 8.72 2.49
C GLY A 247 -21.16 8.97 2.96
N PHE A 248 -20.68 8.20 3.95
CA PHE A 248 -19.37 8.44 4.56
C PHE A 248 -18.22 8.20 3.59
N THR A 249 -17.25 9.09 3.66
CA THR A 249 -15.91 8.97 3.10
C THR A 249 -14.94 8.39 4.15
N CYS A 250 -13.69 8.14 3.75
CA CYS A 250 -12.68 7.64 4.68
C CYS A 250 -12.47 8.58 5.88
N LEU A 251 -12.57 9.89 5.66
CA LEU A 251 -12.26 10.92 6.67
C LEU A 251 -13.39 11.16 7.68
N ASP A 252 -14.59 10.61 7.43
CA ASP A 252 -15.69 10.66 8.39
C ASP A 252 -15.43 9.72 9.59
N CYS A 253 -14.63 8.67 9.38
CA CYS A 253 -14.13 7.79 10.46
C CYS A 253 -12.67 8.08 10.81
N HIS A 254 -11.83 8.41 9.81
CA HIS A 254 -10.40 8.65 10.01
C HIS A 254 -10.07 10.14 10.14
N THR A 255 -9.84 10.60 11.37
CA THR A 255 -9.58 12.01 11.65
C THR A 255 -8.24 12.50 11.10
N GLN A 256 -8.11 13.82 10.90
CA GLN A 256 -6.85 14.44 10.46
C GLN A 256 -5.68 14.07 11.38
N GLN A 257 -5.89 14.13 12.70
CA GLN A 257 -4.85 13.77 13.67
C GLN A 257 -4.47 12.29 13.57
N GLN A 258 -5.42 11.39 13.31
CA GLN A 258 -5.07 9.99 13.11
C GLN A 258 -4.19 9.78 11.87
N ILE A 259 -4.51 10.45 10.76
CA ILE A 259 -3.76 10.29 9.51
C ILE A 259 -2.35 10.86 9.64
N HIS A 260 -2.23 12.08 10.18
CA HIS A 260 -0.95 12.75 10.41
C HIS A 260 -0.20 12.22 11.64
N GLY A 261 -0.83 11.45 12.51
CA GLY A 261 -0.22 10.99 13.76
C GLY A 261 -0.11 12.06 14.86
N ASP A 262 0.61 11.71 15.91
CA ASP A 262 0.84 12.49 17.13
C ASP A 262 2.35 12.69 17.41
N GLY A 263 3.21 12.37 16.42
CA GLY A 263 4.67 12.39 16.56
C GLY A 263 5.26 11.13 17.18
N GLU A 264 4.45 10.24 17.75
CA GLU A 264 4.92 9.00 18.35
C GLU A 264 5.08 7.89 17.30
N VAL A 265 6.14 7.09 17.46
CA VAL A 265 6.40 5.94 16.60
C VAL A 265 5.74 4.68 17.18
N TYR A 266 4.76 4.15 16.45
CA TYR A 266 4.08 2.92 16.84
C TYR A 266 4.60 1.70 16.08
N ALA A 267 4.74 0.58 16.78
CA ALA A 267 5.19 -0.68 16.17
C ALA A 267 4.20 -1.20 15.10
N HIS A 268 2.90 -0.91 15.26
CA HIS A 268 1.83 -1.18 14.31
C HIS A 268 0.59 -0.34 14.62
N ARG A 269 -0.34 -0.26 13.65
CA ARG A 269 -1.56 0.57 13.73
C ARG A 269 -2.44 0.34 14.95
N PHE A 270 -2.49 -0.89 15.48
CA PHE A 270 -3.32 -1.19 16.65
C PHE A 270 -2.80 -0.62 17.97
N LYS A 271 -1.56 -0.13 18.05
CA LYS A 271 -1.01 0.50 19.26
C LYS A 271 -1.38 1.98 19.41
N SER A 272 -1.74 2.64 18.31
CA SER A 272 -2.16 4.03 18.35
C SER A 272 -3.53 4.15 19.02
N LYS A 273 -3.65 5.12 19.93
CA LYS A 273 -4.92 5.46 20.57
C LYS A 273 -5.85 6.30 19.69
N LEU A 274 -5.36 6.75 18.53
CA LEU A 274 -6.11 7.56 17.57
C LEU A 274 -6.95 6.70 16.60
N ALA A 275 -7.00 5.38 16.80
CA ALA A 275 -7.79 4.50 15.94
C ALA A 275 -9.30 4.77 16.12
N PRO A 276 -10.11 4.74 15.04
CA PRO A 276 -11.55 4.88 15.16
C PRO A 276 -12.12 3.71 15.94
N ASP A 277 -13.12 4.00 16.76
CA ASP A 277 -13.89 3.00 17.49
C ASP A 277 -15.37 3.05 17.08
N CYS A 278 -16.00 1.88 17.03
CA CYS A 278 -17.43 1.77 16.76
C CYS A 278 -18.24 2.50 17.84
N LEU A 279 -17.76 2.47 19.09
CA LEU A 279 -18.44 3.04 20.25
C LEU A 279 -18.38 4.58 20.29
N ASP A 280 -17.56 5.22 19.45
CA ASP A 280 -17.56 6.68 19.30
C ASP A 280 -18.86 7.21 18.66
N CYS A 281 -19.52 6.38 17.86
CA CYS A 281 -20.78 6.71 17.16
C CYS A 281 -21.98 5.87 17.64
N HIS A 282 -21.74 4.63 18.07
CA HIS A 282 -22.78 3.69 18.48
C HIS A 282 -22.84 3.53 20.00
N ALA A 283 -23.75 4.27 20.64
CA ALA A 283 -24.00 4.20 22.07
C ALA A 283 -25.26 3.39 22.42
N GLY A 284 -25.37 2.94 23.67
CA GLY A 284 -26.57 2.26 24.17
C GLY A 284 -26.79 0.86 23.59
N LEU A 285 -25.71 0.14 23.28
CA LEU A 285 -25.77 -1.18 22.64
C LEU A 285 -26.01 -2.32 23.64
N GLU A 286 -25.70 -2.14 24.91
CA GLU A 286 -25.87 -3.17 25.94
C GLU A 286 -27.34 -3.60 26.04
N GLY A 287 -27.61 -4.90 25.92
CA GLY A 287 -28.96 -5.46 25.95
C GLY A 287 -29.88 -5.02 24.80
N SER A 288 -29.36 -4.33 23.77
CA SER A 288 -30.18 -3.86 22.65
C SER A 288 -30.72 -4.99 21.76
N ASN A 289 -30.07 -6.16 21.81
CA ASN A 289 -30.54 -7.43 21.26
C ASN A 289 -29.75 -8.59 21.90
N GLU A 290 -30.19 -9.83 21.64
CA GLU A 290 -29.57 -11.05 22.21
C GLU A 290 -28.08 -11.20 21.86
N TYR A 291 -27.63 -10.73 20.68
CA TYR A 291 -26.22 -10.80 20.29
C TYR A 291 -25.36 -9.84 21.12
N HIS A 292 -25.80 -8.60 21.28
CA HIS A 292 -25.08 -7.61 22.08
C HIS A 292 -25.10 -7.96 23.57
N GLU A 293 -26.21 -8.49 24.08
CA GLU A 293 -26.27 -9.01 25.45
C GLU A 293 -25.24 -10.13 25.68
N ALA A 294 -25.02 -11.00 24.68
CA ALA A 294 -24.09 -12.11 24.81
C ALA A 294 -22.61 -11.76 24.58
N HIS A 295 -22.29 -10.80 23.69
CA HIS A 295 -20.95 -10.70 23.11
C HIS A 295 -20.33 -9.30 23.03
N LEU A 296 -21.02 -8.26 23.49
CA LEU A 296 -20.54 -6.87 23.34
C LEU A 296 -19.12 -6.65 23.92
N GLU A 297 -18.78 -7.35 25.01
CA GLU A 297 -17.47 -7.24 25.67
C GLU A 297 -16.45 -8.30 25.20
N ASP A 298 -16.91 -9.38 24.56
CA ASP A 298 -16.08 -10.53 24.22
C ASP A 298 -15.40 -10.42 22.85
N PHE A 299 -16.06 -9.73 21.89
CA PHE A 299 -15.64 -9.67 20.49
C PHE A 299 -15.54 -8.25 19.97
N ALA A 300 -14.60 -8.03 19.05
CA ALA A 300 -14.62 -6.85 18.20
C ALA A 300 -15.89 -6.86 17.34
N CYS A 301 -16.56 -5.72 17.17
CA CYS A 301 -17.79 -5.59 16.37
C CYS A 301 -17.66 -6.16 14.95
N HIS A 302 -16.46 -6.07 14.37
CA HIS A 302 -16.11 -6.61 13.06
C HIS A 302 -16.38 -8.13 12.94
N LEU A 303 -16.37 -8.89 14.03
CA LEU A 303 -16.67 -10.32 14.00
C LEU A 303 -18.11 -10.53 13.52
N CYS A 304 -19.09 -9.84 14.10
CA CYS A 304 -20.49 -9.98 13.71
C CYS A 304 -20.82 -9.21 12.42
N HIS A 305 -20.22 -8.03 12.24
CA HIS A 305 -20.62 -7.07 11.22
C HIS A 305 -19.80 -7.13 9.92
N SER A 306 -18.74 -7.93 9.85
CA SER A 306 -18.02 -8.18 8.60
C SER A 306 -18.66 -9.31 7.81
N GLN A 307 -18.84 -9.09 6.50
CA GLN A 307 -19.06 -10.15 5.52
C GLN A 307 -17.72 -10.79 5.10
N ASP A 308 -17.75 -11.75 4.17
CA ASP A 308 -16.52 -12.31 3.59
C ASP A 308 -15.69 -11.19 2.93
N TYR A 309 -14.39 -11.20 3.15
CA TYR A 309 -13.51 -10.14 2.68
C TYR A 309 -12.31 -10.68 1.92
N ASN A 310 -11.66 -9.77 1.22
CA ASN A 310 -10.55 -10.12 0.37
C ASN A 310 -9.34 -10.67 1.15
N ASN A 311 -8.87 -11.85 0.78
CA ASN A 311 -7.70 -12.51 1.32
C ASN A 311 -6.75 -12.87 0.17
N CYS A 312 -5.47 -12.92 0.49
CA CYS A 312 -4.39 -13.31 -0.42
C CYS A 312 -3.21 -13.80 0.42
N GLY A 313 -2.20 -14.39 -0.20
CA GLY A 313 -1.06 -14.91 0.56
C GLY A 313 0.13 -15.32 -0.28
N SER A 314 1.18 -15.76 0.42
CA SER A 314 2.39 -16.32 -0.19
C SER A 314 3.02 -15.40 -1.24
N CYS A 315 3.45 -14.21 -0.83
CA CYS A 315 3.96 -13.18 -1.74
C CYS A 315 5.47 -13.31 -1.98
N HIS A 316 5.88 -13.15 -3.24
CA HIS A 316 7.28 -13.11 -3.69
C HIS A 316 7.64 -11.74 -4.25
N VAL A 317 8.60 -11.09 -3.60
CA VAL A 317 9.11 -9.77 -4.00
C VAL A 317 9.94 -9.92 -5.28
N GLY A 318 9.68 -9.08 -6.28
CA GLY A 318 10.32 -9.16 -7.61
C GLY A 318 9.95 -10.41 -8.43
N GLY A 319 8.91 -11.14 -8.02
CA GLY A 319 8.47 -12.40 -8.62
C GLY A 319 7.01 -12.41 -9.04
N GLU A 320 6.33 -13.54 -8.85
CA GLU A 320 4.93 -13.75 -9.23
C GLU A 320 3.94 -12.88 -8.42
N GLY A 321 4.43 -12.05 -7.50
CA GLY A 321 3.60 -11.36 -6.53
C GLY A 321 2.93 -12.36 -5.59
N ALA A 322 1.62 -12.22 -5.39
CA ALA A 322 0.85 -13.13 -4.55
C ALA A 322 0.62 -14.48 -5.26
N ARG A 323 1.28 -15.56 -4.81
CA ARG A 323 1.03 -16.91 -5.33
C ARG A 323 -0.34 -17.46 -4.97
N ILE A 324 -0.92 -16.94 -3.89
CA ILE A 324 -2.28 -17.29 -3.50
C ILE A 324 -3.14 -16.12 -3.95
N PRO A 325 -3.92 -16.30 -5.04
CA PRO A 325 -4.69 -15.24 -5.62
C PRO A 325 -5.70 -14.66 -4.64
N SER A 326 -6.16 -13.46 -4.97
CA SER A 326 -7.25 -12.79 -4.28
C SER A 326 -8.49 -13.68 -4.23
N HIS A 327 -9.06 -13.89 -3.04
CA HIS A 327 -10.31 -14.63 -2.84
C HIS A 327 -11.05 -14.09 -1.62
N LEU A 328 -12.38 -14.23 -1.61
CA LEU A 328 -13.17 -13.91 -0.42
C LEU A 328 -13.03 -15.04 0.61
N SER A 329 -12.80 -14.68 1.87
CA SER A 329 -12.76 -15.61 2.99
C SER A 329 -13.05 -14.87 4.29
N TYR A 330 -13.44 -15.65 5.30
CA TYR A 330 -13.75 -15.19 6.64
C TYR A 330 -13.26 -16.26 7.62
N LYS A 331 -12.42 -15.86 8.59
CA LYS A 331 -11.84 -16.79 9.56
C LYS A 331 -11.75 -16.19 10.96
N ILE A 332 -12.38 -16.85 11.93
CA ILE A 332 -12.28 -16.58 13.36
C ILE A 332 -11.18 -17.46 13.94
N GLY A 333 -10.23 -16.87 14.65
CA GLY A 333 -9.22 -17.63 15.39
C GLY A 333 -8.90 -16.97 16.72
N MET A 334 -7.92 -17.50 17.44
CA MET A 334 -7.44 -16.84 18.66
C MET A 334 -6.78 -15.52 18.29
N ASN A 335 -6.95 -14.51 19.14
CA ASN A 335 -6.41 -13.19 18.91
C ASN A 335 -4.85 -13.20 18.96
N PRO A 336 -4.15 -12.86 17.86
CA PRO A 336 -2.68 -12.82 17.83
C PRO A 336 -2.07 -11.61 18.56
N ILE A 337 -2.88 -10.65 18.99
CA ILE A 337 -2.44 -9.38 19.61
C ILE A 337 -3.24 -9.10 20.88
N SER A 338 -3.43 -10.11 21.72
CA SER A 338 -4.22 -10.02 22.97
C SER A 338 -3.72 -8.94 23.94
N GLU A 339 -2.46 -8.53 23.82
CA GLU A 339 -1.88 -7.41 24.60
C GLU A 339 -2.41 -6.04 24.14
N ASP A 340 -2.75 -5.89 22.85
CA ASP A 340 -3.24 -4.64 22.28
C ASP A 340 -4.76 -4.62 22.10
N ARG A 341 -5.40 -5.80 22.03
CA ARG A 341 -6.86 -5.94 21.87
C ARG A 341 -7.37 -7.01 22.85
N PRO A 342 -8.32 -6.69 23.75
CA PRO A 342 -8.66 -7.55 24.88
C PRO A 342 -9.58 -8.73 24.53
N TYR A 343 -9.85 -8.98 23.24
CA TYR A 343 -10.77 -10.03 22.80
C TYR A 343 -10.11 -11.41 22.78
N LYS A 344 -10.85 -12.44 23.17
CA LYS A 344 -10.39 -13.85 23.11
C LYS A 344 -10.23 -14.31 21.67
N PHE A 345 -11.25 -14.07 20.85
CA PHE A 345 -11.26 -14.40 19.43
C PHE A 345 -11.07 -13.14 18.58
N ALA A 346 -10.53 -13.32 17.40
CA ALA A 346 -10.33 -12.26 16.43
C ALA A 346 -10.73 -12.72 15.03
N LEU A 347 -11.19 -11.76 14.24
CA LEU A 347 -11.28 -11.93 12.81
C LEU A 347 -9.88 -11.85 12.20
N LEU A 348 -9.54 -12.81 11.34
CA LEU A 348 -8.18 -13.01 10.83
C LEU A 348 -8.09 -12.86 9.32
N ARG A 349 -7.10 -12.10 8.85
CA ARG A 349 -6.80 -11.95 7.42
C ARG A 349 -5.48 -12.63 7.09
N ARG A 350 -5.48 -13.43 6.03
CA ARG A 350 -4.25 -14.00 5.48
C ARG A 350 -3.39 -12.89 4.89
N THR A 351 -2.10 -12.90 5.21
CA THR A 351 -1.14 -11.88 4.79
C THR A 351 -0.23 -12.38 3.67
N LEU A 352 0.31 -11.42 2.94
CA LEU A 352 1.29 -11.59 1.88
C LEU A 352 2.67 -11.82 2.50
N ALA A 353 2.91 -13.05 2.97
CA ALA A 353 4.21 -13.49 3.46
C ALA A 353 4.41 -14.98 3.15
N ALA A 354 5.62 -15.35 2.76
CA ALA A 354 6.09 -16.71 2.63
C ALA A 354 7.55 -16.78 3.12
N PRO A 355 8.05 -17.93 3.59
CA PRO A 355 9.43 -18.03 4.06
C PRO A 355 10.45 -17.55 3.02
N ASP A 356 10.15 -17.76 1.75
CA ASP A 356 10.98 -17.46 0.58
C ASP A 356 10.65 -16.11 -0.08
N SER A 357 9.89 -15.20 0.56
CA SER A 357 9.46 -13.92 -0.05
C SER A 357 10.59 -13.07 -0.64
N PHE A 358 11.81 -13.21 -0.15
CA PHE A 358 13.00 -12.46 -0.57
C PHE A 358 14.05 -13.32 -1.29
N GLU A 359 13.66 -14.49 -1.83
CA GLU A 359 14.57 -15.43 -2.52
C GLU A 359 15.35 -14.74 -3.64
N LYS A 360 14.66 -13.94 -4.48
CA LYS A 360 15.26 -13.18 -5.59
C LYS A 360 16.25 -12.10 -5.14
N TYR A 361 16.30 -11.78 -3.85
CA TYR A 361 17.21 -10.81 -3.24
C TYR A 361 18.26 -11.49 -2.35
N GLY A 362 18.48 -12.80 -2.55
CA GLY A 362 19.54 -13.57 -1.89
C GLY A 362 19.14 -14.14 -0.53
N VAL A 363 17.86 -14.08 -0.15
CA VAL A 363 17.35 -14.70 1.09
C VAL A 363 16.41 -15.85 0.73
N PRO A 364 16.92 -17.08 0.56
CA PRO A 364 16.11 -18.23 0.15
C PRO A 364 15.06 -18.58 1.20
N ARG A 365 15.34 -18.26 2.48
CA ARG A 365 14.38 -18.41 3.57
C ARG A 365 14.65 -17.38 4.66
N MET A 366 13.61 -16.64 5.04
CA MET A 366 13.62 -15.76 6.21
C MET A 366 13.88 -16.59 7.49
N PRO A 367 14.96 -16.31 8.23
CA PRO A 367 15.45 -17.19 9.29
C PRO A 367 14.52 -17.28 10.50
N ASN A 368 13.74 -16.24 10.77
CA ASN A 368 12.84 -16.16 11.91
C ASN A 368 11.37 -16.04 11.47
N PHE A 369 11.01 -16.72 10.38
CA PHE A 369 9.69 -16.59 9.76
C PHE A 369 8.54 -16.76 10.76
N ASP A 370 8.63 -17.72 11.68
CA ASP A 370 7.54 -18.04 12.61
C ASP A 370 7.33 -17.00 13.72
N ALA A 371 8.17 -15.96 13.81
CA ALA A 371 8.00 -14.87 14.77
C ALA A 371 6.76 -14.01 14.52
N LYS A 372 6.08 -14.17 13.38
CA LYS A 372 4.81 -13.51 13.10
C LYS A 372 3.84 -14.47 12.39
N THR A 373 2.57 -14.39 12.75
CA THR A 373 1.50 -15.16 12.13
C THR A 373 1.30 -14.78 10.65
N THR A 374 0.83 -15.72 9.84
CA THR A 374 0.41 -15.45 8.45
C THR A 374 -1.08 -15.16 8.35
N TYR A 375 -1.85 -15.48 9.39
CA TYR A 375 -3.20 -14.97 9.63
C TYR A 375 -3.13 -13.91 10.74
N ASN A 376 -3.34 -12.65 10.39
CA ASN A 376 -3.20 -11.51 11.31
C ASN A 376 -4.58 -10.98 11.74
N TYR A 377 -4.65 -10.37 12.93
CA TYR A 377 -5.82 -9.60 13.36
C TYR A 377 -6.19 -8.56 12.29
N THR A 378 -7.48 -8.48 11.96
CA THR A 378 -7.98 -7.56 10.91
C THR A 378 -9.20 -6.77 11.37
N THR A 379 -9.33 -5.57 10.80
CA THR A 379 -10.52 -4.71 10.88
C THR A 379 -10.99 -4.43 9.44
N PRO A 380 -11.76 -5.35 8.83
CA PRO A 380 -12.27 -5.19 7.46
C PRO A 380 -13.17 -3.96 7.30
N HIS A 381 -13.10 -3.28 6.16
CA HIS A 381 -13.92 -2.10 5.85
C HIS A 381 -15.12 -2.51 4.98
N ASN A 382 -15.96 -3.42 5.46
CA ASN A 382 -17.09 -3.99 4.70
C ASN A 382 -18.28 -4.27 5.62
N ILE A 383 -18.52 -3.34 6.55
CA ILE A 383 -19.48 -3.46 7.62
C ILE A 383 -20.90 -3.51 7.05
N LEU A 384 -21.67 -4.52 7.47
CA LEU A 384 -23.10 -4.63 7.21
C LEU A 384 -23.87 -4.62 8.53
N LEU A 385 -25.08 -4.08 8.51
CA LEU A 385 -25.98 -4.16 9.67
C LEU A 385 -26.31 -5.62 10.02
N TRP A 386 -26.58 -6.43 9.00
CA TRP A 386 -26.86 -7.85 9.13
C TRP A 386 -26.01 -8.64 8.15
N THR A 387 -25.27 -9.63 8.63
CA THR A 387 -24.43 -10.51 7.82
C THR A 387 -25.01 -11.92 7.77
N ALA A 388 -24.42 -12.79 6.95
CA ALA A 388 -24.71 -14.22 6.98
C ALA A 388 -24.42 -14.86 8.37
N ARG A 389 -23.65 -14.21 9.25
CA ARG A 389 -23.29 -14.72 10.59
C ARG A 389 -24.30 -14.30 11.66
N THR A 390 -25.10 -13.28 11.38
CA THR A 390 -26.08 -12.71 12.32
C THR A 390 -27.52 -12.87 11.85
N ARG A 391 -27.76 -13.26 10.59
CA ARG A 391 -29.11 -13.57 10.10
C ARG A 391 -29.43 -15.02 10.38
N VAL A 392 -30.58 -15.26 11.01
CA VAL A 392 -31.15 -16.58 11.28
C VAL A 392 -32.58 -16.63 10.73
N GLU A 393 -33.12 -17.83 10.54
CA GLU A 393 -34.53 -17.98 10.16
C GLU A 393 -35.45 -17.45 11.27
N THR A 394 -36.69 -17.09 10.93
CA THR A 394 -37.65 -16.58 11.91
C THR A 394 -37.87 -17.59 13.03
N GLY A 395 -37.55 -17.20 14.27
CA GLY A 395 -37.63 -18.06 15.45
C GLY A 395 -36.41 -18.96 15.68
N GLY A 396 -35.38 -18.86 14.82
CA GLY A 396 -34.08 -19.49 15.02
C GLY A 396 -33.29 -18.85 16.17
N SER A 397 -32.34 -19.59 16.71
CA SER A 397 -31.52 -19.14 17.84
C SER A 397 -30.40 -18.23 17.34
N CYS A 398 -30.05 -17.19 18.10
CA CYS A 398 -29.04 -16.22 17.69
C CYS A 398 -27.68 -16.86 17.33
N PHE A 399 -27.33 -17.98 17.97
CA PHE A 399 -26.08 -18.70 17.72
C PHE A 399 -26.04 -19.51 16.42
N ASP A 400 -27.19 -19.78 15.79
CA ASP A 400 -27.31 -20.79 14.73
C ASP A 400 -26.43 -20.51 13.51
N SER A 401 -26.16 -19.25 13.20
CA SER A 401 -25.41 -18.82 12.00
C SER A 401 -23.91 -18.58 12.25
N CYS A 402 -23.43 -18.75 13.48
CA CYS A 402 -22.03 -18.47 13.82
C CYS A 402 -21.39 -19.59 14.67
N HIS A 403 -22.09 -20.12 15.65
CA HIS A 403 -21.54 -21.17 16.51
C HIS A 403 -21.44 -22.49 15.75
N ILE A 404 -20.44 -23.31 16.06
CA ILE A 404 -20.38 -24.64 15.46
C ILE A 404 -21.54 -25.47 16.02
N VAL A 405 -22.38 -25.98 15.11
CA VAL A 405 -23.52 -26.83 15.46
C VAL A 405 -23.33 -28.18 14.78
N ALA A 406 -23.38 -29.24 15.58
CA ALA A 406 -23.42 -30.62 15.12
C ALA A 406 -24.86 -31.15 15.24
N ASP A 407 -25.52 -31.41 14.12
CA ASP A 407 -26.88 -31.96 14.07
C ASP A 407 -26.92 -33.18 13.13
N GLY A 408 -27.40 -34.32 13.63
CA GLY A 408 -27.59 -35.52 12.82
C GLY A 408 -26.35 -36.10 12.11
N GLY A 409 -25.14 -35.64 12.45
CA GLY A 409 -23.88 -36.02 11.78
C GLY A 409 -23.33 -34.95 10.83
N ASP A 410 -24.10 -33.89 10.53
CA ASP A 410 -23.64 -32.73 9.79
C ASP A 410 -23.10 -31.66 10.74
N VAL A 411 -21.91 -31.13 10.44
CA VAL A 411 -21.29 -30.04 11.20
C VAL A 411 -21.32 -28.78 10.34
N ARG A 412 -22.00 -27.76 10.83
CA ARG A 412 -22.15 -26.44 10.18
C ARG A 412 -21.37 -25.37 10.94
N ASN A 413 -21.01 -24.29 10.25
CA ASN A 413 -20.22 -23.15 10.72
C ASN A 413 -18.77 -23.46 11.12
N ARG A 414 -18.30 -24.72 11.04
CA ARG A 414 -16.91 -25.07 11.31
C ARG A 414 -15.94 -24.31 10.38
N GLU A 415 -16.36 -24.08 9.14
CA GLU A 415 -15.63 -23.33 8.13
C GLU A 415 -15.39 -21.86 8.51
N LEU A 416 -16.15 -21.29 9.43
CA LEU A 416 -15.95 -19.92 9.93
C LEU A 416 -14.71 -19.80 10.83
N TYR A 417 -14.25 -20.90 11.41
CA TYR A 417 -13.13 -20.90 12.34
C TYR A 417 -11.84 -21.38 11.67
N LEU A 418 -10.70 -20.92 12.17
CA LEU A 418 -9.38 -21.29 11.68
C LEU A 418 -8.88 -22.54 12.43
N PHE A 419 -9.01 -23.70 11.80
CA PHE A 419 -8.46 -24.95 12.31
C PHE A 419 -7.06 -25.22 11.73
N ALA A 420 -6.25 -26.03 12.42
CA ALA A 420 -4.95 -26.48 11.92
C ALA A 420 -5.06 -27.23 10.58
N THR A 421 -6.21 -27.87 10.30
CA THR A 421 -6.52 -28.54 9.02
C THR A 421 -6.68 -27.57 7.84
N ASP A 422 -6.96 -26.30 8.12
CA ASP A 422 -7.13 -25.26 7.09
C ASP A 422 -5.77 -24.77 6.58
N LEU A 423 -4.74 -24.86 7.42
CA LEU A 423 -3.36 -24.47 7.10
C LEU A 423 -2.72 -25.54 6.22
N LYS A 424 -2.55 -25.24 4.93
CA LYS A 424 -2.07 -26.22 3.94
C LYS A 424 -0.57 -26.40 3.97
N GLU A 425 0.14 -25.33 4.28
CA GLU A 425 1.60 -25.28 4.26
C GLU A 425 2.20 -25.57 5.64
N SER A 426 3.34 -26.26 5.67
CA SER A 426 4.04 -26.57 6.93
C SER A 426 4.50 -25.32 7.68
N TRP A 427 4.95 -24.30 6.95
CA TRP A 427 5.33 -23.00 7.51
C TRP A 427 4.14 -22.19 8.01
N GLU A 428 2.94 -22.35 7.41
CA GLU A 428 1.73 -21.74 7.97
C GLU A 428 1.31 -22.42 9.26
N LYS A 429 1.40 -23.75 9.33
CA LYS A 429 1.12 -24.50 10.57
C LYS A 429 2.03 -24.03 11.70
N SER A 430 3.34 -23.89 11.43
CA SER A 430 4.29 -23.43 12.44
C SER A 430 4.01 -22.00 12.89
N ALA A 431 3.87 -21.07 11.94
CA ALA A 431 3.66 -19.65 12.22
C ALA A 431 2.30 -19.33 12.90
N ASN A 432 1.27 -20.19 12.72
CA ASN A 432 -0.07 -19.94 13.23
C ASN A 432 -0.52 -20.92 14.33
N LYS A 433 0.35 -21.80 14.83
CA LYS A 433 -0.01 -22.82 15.84
C LYS A 433 -0.72 -22.28 17.09
N ASN A 434 -0.44 -21.03 17.47
CA ASN A 434 -1.03 -20.41 18.65
C ASN A 434 -2.41 -19.79 18.38
N ILE A 435 -2.77 -19.57 17.11
CA ILE A 435 -4.00 -18.87 16.73
C ILE A 435 -5.08 -19.75 16.13
N VAL A 436 -4.77 -21.01 15.83
CA VAL A 436 -5.80 -22.00 15.50
C VAL A 436 -6.68 -22.30 16.70
N VAL A 437 -7.93 -22.68 16.45
CA VAL A 437 -8.94 -22.89 17.49
C VAL A 437 -8.96 -24.30 18.08
N ASP A 438 -8.20 -25.24 17.51
CA ASP A 438 -8.15 -26.65 17.93
C ASP A 438 -7.98 -26.79 19.45
N GLY A 439 -8.95 -27.42 20.12
CA GLY A 439 -8.95 -27.63 21.56
C GLY A 439 -9.16 -26.37 22.41
N LYS A 440 -9.59 -25.26 21.81
CA LYS A 440 -9.82 -23.95 22.48
C LYS A 440 -11.27 -23.46 22.37
N LEU A 441 -12.10 -24.16 21.62
CA LEU A 441 -13.53 -23.91 21.51
C LEU A 441 -14.30 -24.44 22.74
N PRO A 442 -15.54 -23.98 22.98
CA PRO A 442 -16.40 -24.54 24.02
C PRO A 442 -16.59 -26.06 23.87
N ALA A 443 -16.83 -26.73 25.00
CA ALA A 443 -17.07 -28.17 25.00
C ALA A 443 -18.28 -28.53 24.12
N GLY A 444 -18.12 -29.54 23.25
CA GLY A 444 -19.17 -30.00 22.34
C GLY A 444 -19.22 -29.29 20.98
N TRP A 445 -18.32 -28.33 20.71
CA TRP A 445 -18.17 -27.71 19.39
C TRP A 445 -17.24 -28.47 18.44
N GLU A 446 -16.49 -29.45 18.95
CA GLU A 446 -15.50 -30.25 18.23
C GLU A 446 -15.82 -31.74 18.30
#